data_AF-A0AA96WKV7-F1
#
_entry.id   AF-A0AA96WKV7-F1
#
_cell.length_a   1.000
_cell.length_b   1.000
_cell.length_c   1.000
_cell.angle_alpha   90.00
_cell.angle_beta   90.00
_cell.angle_gamma   90.00
#
_symmetry.space_group_name_H-M   'P 1'
#
loop_
_entity.id
_entity.type
_entity.pdbx_description
1 polymer ?
#
loop_
_entity_poly.entity_id
_entity_poly.type
_entity_poly.pdbx_seq_one_letter_code
_entity_poly.pdbx_strand_id
1 'polypeptide(L)'
;MSKAITTFLTDSLIYGLSFGLNFSLAVLLISACQSFYGFLTAPASIGDSESFDSTLNNDSAPNYVDSSYLEPLDRLGAKMTAAIPSAQSPQTGTQNPQQTGRNSSELEQHRPDQTEYHQEQNKFSFAYPDDFVVDARQPVLASSADTPEMTLELWQRSKYDAIQAGAYADGAELPPNVQIAVYRNPQRLALMDWIGRSNRFVQSGSFQSQMVAGQEAIAFRSSGLYEHENVVFSNTDGTEVMVISLAKVGIDSIDAPNQRAFEQVLATFTPW
;
A
#
# COMPACT_ATOMS: atom_id res chain seq x y z
N MET A 1 -8.85 73.77 -40.65
CA MET A 1 -10.27 73.82 -40.28
C MET A 1 -10.62 72.59 -39.46
N SER A 2 -11.10 72.80 -38.21
CA SER A 2 -11.92 71.90 -37.36
C SER A 2 -11.34 70.53 -36.95
N LYS A 3 -11.29 70.00 -35.72
CA LYS A 3 -11.67 70.30 -34.30
C LYS A 3 -11.04 69.10 -33.52
N ALA A 4 -10.22 69.24 -32.49
CA ALA A 4 -10.52 69.49 -31.07
C ALA A 4 -11.46 68.45 -30.38
N ILE A 5 -10.90 67.60 -29.50
CA ILE A 5 -11.46 67.02 -28.24
C ILE A 5 -10.20 66.65 -27.41
N THR A 6 -9.74 67.33 -26.35
CA THR A 6 -10.27 67.80 -25.05
C THR A 6 -10.41 66.73 -23.96
N THR A 7 -9.49 66.84 -22.99
CA THR A 7 -9.29 66.19 -21.69
C THR A 7 -10.38 66.49 -20.63
N PHE A 8 -10.63 65.55 -19.70
CA PHE A 8 -11.07 65.75 -18.29
C PHE A 8 -10.49 64.58 -17.45
N LEU A 9 -9.59 64.80 -16.47
CA LEU A 9 -9.83 64.99 -15.01
C LEU A 9 -10.45 63.73 -14.34
N THR A 10 -9.92 63.09 -13.29
CA THR A 10 -9.34 63.60 -12.03
C THR A 10 -8.62 62.48 -11.25
N ASP A 11 -7.62 62.88 -10.47
CA ASP A 11 -7.01 62.14 -9.35
C ASP A 11 -8.01 61.64 -8.30
N SER A 12 -7.73 60.50 -7.69
CA SER A 12 -8.12 60.21 -6.31
C SER A 12 -7.13 59.26 -5.61
N LEU A 13 -6.79 59.69 -4.40
CA LEU A 13 -5.78 59.22 -3.46
C LEU A 13 -5.94 57.78 -2.94
N ILE A 14 -4.78 57.11 -2.81
CA ILE A 14 -4.22 56.47 -1.59
C ILE A 14 -5.21 55.81 -0.60
N TYR A 15 -5.14 54.46 -0.51
CA TYR A 15 -5.04 53.61 0.69
C TYR A 15 -4.74 52.19 0.12
N GLY A 16 -3.61 51.53 0.33
CA GLY A 16 -3.00 51.17 1.60
C GLY A 16 -3.52 49.81 2.06
N LEU A 17 -3.07 48.70 1.46
CA LEU A 17 -3.20 47.35 2.03
C LEU A 17 -2.13 46.41 1.47
N SER A 18 -1.26 45.97 2.38
CA SER A 18 -0.16 45.06 2.19
C SER A 18 -0.66 43.64 1.92
N PHE A 19 -0.28 43.05 0.79
CA PHE A 19 -0.26 41.60 0.62
C PHE A 19 1.06 41.19 -0.03
N GLY A 20 1.93 40.58 0.78
CA GLY A 20 3.15 39.94 0.33
C GLY A 20 2.81 38.66 -0.44
N LEU A 21 2.87 38.74 -1.76
CA LEU A 21 2.92 37.59 -2.65
C LEU A 21 4.40 37.34 -2.99
N ASN A 22 4.99 36.30 -2.38
CA ASN A 22 6.26 35.73 -2.85
C ASN A 22 5.96 34.88 -4.10
N PHE A 23 5.88 35.54 -5.25
CA PHE A 23 6.11 34.93 -6.55
C PHE A 23 7.61 34.93 -6.81
N SER A 24 8.24 33.76 -6.82
CA SER A 24 9.62 33.61 -7.33
C SER A 24 9.61 32.63 -8.49
N LEU A 25 9.14 33.14 -9.63
CA LEU A 25 9.37 32.56 -10.96
C LEU A 25 10.46 33.41 -11.63
N ALA A 26 11.71 32.99 -11.54
CA ALA A 26 12.81 33.60 -12.27
C ALA A 26 13.14 32.72 -13.48
N VAL A 27 12.59 33.11 -14.62
CA VAL A 27 13.08 32.75 -15.96
C VAL A 27 14.26 33.66 -16.25
N LEU A 28 15.44 33.11 -16.55
CA LEU A 28 16.36 33.75 -17.51
C LEU A 28 17.26 32.73 -18.22
N LEU A 29 17.04 32.65 -19.53
CA LEU A 29 17.89 32.05 -20.56
C LEU A 29 19.26 32.75 -20.66
N ILE A 30 20.28 32.02 -21.13
CA ILE A 30 21.35 32.44 -22.07
C ILE A 30 22.01 31.15 -22.64
N SER A 31 21.80 30.88 -23.94
CA SER A 31 22.80 30.86 -25.04
C SER A 31 23.66 29.58 -25.15
N ALA A 32 23.39 28.64 -26.07
CA ALA A 32 23.73 28.62 -27.53
C ALA A 32 25.20 28.29 -27.86
N CYS A 33 25.41 27.14 -28.53
CA CYS A 33 26.45 26.78 -29.51
C CYS A 33 26.11 25.35 -29.99
N GLN A 34 25.36 25.12 -31.08
CA GLN A 34 25.79 25.04 -32.48
C GLN A 34 27.09 24.25 -32.77
N SER A 35 26.89 23.04 -33.32
CA SER A 35 27.74 22.32 -34.30
C SER A 35 26.78 21.40 -35.09
N PHE A 36 26.10 21.84 -36.15
CA PHE A 36 26.53 22.01 -37.55
C PHE A 36 27.11 20.75 -38.25
N TYR A 37 26.22 20.12 -39.04
CA TYR A 37 26.36 19.50 -40.37
C TYR A 37 27.08 18.16 -40.60
N GLY A 38 26.36 17.29 -41.32
CA GLY A 38 26.88 16.12 -42.04
C GLY A 38 25.79 15.39 -42.84
N PHE A 39 25.36 16.00 -43.94
CA PHE A 39 24.54 15.40 -45.02
C PHE A 39 25.09 14.03 -45.48
N LEU A 40 24.19 13.10 -45.86
CA LEU A 40 24.24 12.40 -47.15
C LEU A 40 22.94 11.61 -47.39
N THR A 41 22.18 12.08 -48.36
CA THR A 41 21.13 11.37 -49.10
C THR A 41 21.74 10.38 -50.09
N ALA A 42 21.15 9.19 -50.27
CA ALA A 42 20.85 8.51 -51.56
C ALA A 42 20.17 7.12 -51.28
N PRO A 43 19.69 6.35 -52.28
CA PRO A 43 18.26 6.16 -52.50
C PRO A 43 17.81 4.68 -52.40
N ALA A 44 16.50 4.49 -52.60
CA ALA A 44 15.78 3.24 -52.63
C ALA A 44 16.42 2.13 -53.48
N SER A 45 16.40 0.90 -52.95
CA SER A 45 16.49 -0.33 -53.71
C SER A 45 15.27 -1.19 -53.39
N ILE A 46 14.45 -1.37 -54.41
CA ILE A 46 13.38 -2.37 -54.51
C ILE A 46 14.06 -3.74 -54.54
N GLY A 47 13.56 -4.68 -53.73
CA GLY A 47 14.03 -6.05 -53.66
C GLY A 47 12.94 -6.97 -53.11
N ASP A 48 12.19 -7.53 -54.04
CA ASP A 48 11.55 -8.86 -54.06
C ASP A 48 10.89 -9.39 -52.78
N SER A 49 9.56 -9.43 -52.85
CA SER A 49 8.68 -10.22 -52.02
C SER A 49 8.84 -11.72 -52.31
N GLU A 50 9.52 -12.45 -51.42
CA GLU A 50 9.43 -13.91 -51.38
C GLU A 50 8.15 -14.35 -50.67
N SER A 51 7.39 -15.21 -51.33
CA SER A 51 6.21 -15.88 -50.80
C SER A 51 6.61 -16.91 -49.75
N PHE A 52 6.19 -16.72 -48.50
CA PHE A 52 6.28 -17.77 -47.49
C PHE A 52 5.23 -18.85 -47.77
N ASP A 53 5.71 -20.00 -48.21
CA ASP A 53 4.96 -21.25 -48.34
C ASP A 53 4.75 -21.84 -46.94
N SER A 54 3.51 -21.82 -46.46
CA SER A 54 3.11 -22.40 -45.19
C SER A 54 2.54 -23.80 -45.41
N THR A 55 3.43 -24.77 -45.64
CA THR A 55 3.08 -26.19 -45.53
C THR A 55 4.23 -26.94 -44.87
N LEU A 56 4.15 -27.19 -43.56
CA LEU A 56 4.83 -28.33 -42.95
C LEU A 56 4.14 -28.72 -41.63
N ASN A 57 3.54 -29.91 -41.70
CA ASN A 57 3.12 -30.74 -40.58
C ASN A 57 4.31 -31.06 -39.66
N ASN A 58 4.09 -31.02 -38.35
CA ASN A 58 4.79 -31.81 -37.34
C ASN A 58 3.94 -31.71 -36.06
N ASP A 59 2.98 -32.57 -35.82
CA ASP A 59 3.13 -33.96 -35.39
C ASP A 59 4.01 -34.12 -34.13
N SER A 60 3.32 -34.39 -33.01
CA SER A 60 3.79 -35.14 -31.85
C SER A 60 5.00 -34.60 -31.05
N ALA A 61 4.72 -33.95 -29.90
CA ALA A 61 5.65 -33.88 -28.78
C ALA A 61 4.96 -34.37 -27.47
N PRO A 62 5.60 -35.25 -26.69
CA PRO A 62 4.99 -35.94 -25.56
C PRO A 62 5.01 -35.14 -24.26
N ASN A 63 3.99 -35.42 -23.42
CA ASN A 63 3.94 -35.08 -22.00
C ASN A 63 5.21 -35.51 -21.27
N TYR A 64 5.94 -34.55 -20.69
CA TYR A 64 6.94 -34.81 -19.66
C TYR A 64 6.42 -34.23 -18.34
N VAL A 65 5.83 -35.11 -17.52
CA VAL A 65 5.48 -34.83 -16.14
C VAL A 65 6.66 -35.30 -15.30
N ASP A 66 7.52 -34.37 -14.88
CA ASP A 66 8.55 -34.64 -13.87
C ASP A 66 7.96 -34.38 -12.49
N SER A 67 7.31 -35.41 -11.95
CA SER A 67 6.85 -35.47 -10.56
C SER A 67 7.87 -36.30 -9.77
N SER A 68 8.99 -35.70 -9.37
CA SER A 68 9.99 -36.42 -8.58
C SER A 68 10.81 -35.59 -7.60
N TYR A 69 10.26 -34.55 -6.96
CA TYR A 69 10.84 -34.01 -5.73
C TYR A 69 9.74 -33.49 -4.80
N LEU A 70 9.52 -34.23 -3.71
CA LEU A 70 9.46 -33.72 -2.33
C LEU A 70 9.04 -34.90 -1.42
N GLU A 71 10.01 -35.37 -0.64
CA GLU A 71 9.88 -36.44 0.34
C GLU A 71 9.01 -36.04 1.54
N PRO A 72 8.36 -37.00 2.22
CA PRO A 72 7.58 -36.76 3.42
C PRO A 72 8.48 -36.50 4.64
N LEU A 73 8.33 -35.32 5.27
CA LEU A 73 8.85 -35.02 6.61
C LEU A 73 7.96 -35.69 7.67
N ASP A 74 8.12 -37.00 7.81
CA ASP A 74 7.70 -37.75 8.98
C ASP A 74 8.95 -38.21 9.75
N ARG A 75 8.92 -38.02 11.08
CA ARG A 75 9.90 -38.43 12.11
C ARG A 75 10.86 -37.34 12.60
N LEU A 76 10.44 -36.69 13.68
CA LEU A 76 11.26 -36.60 14.90
C LEU A 76 10.33 -36.47 16.11
N GLY A 77 9.92 -37.61 16.64
CA GLY A 77 9.45 -37.71 18.01
C GLY A 77 10.65 -37.65 18.95
N ALA A 78 10.71 -36.61 19.78
CA ALA A 78 11.55 -36.59 20.96
C ALA A 78 10.69 -36.18 22.16
N LYS A 79 10.39 -37.19 22.98
CA LYS A 79 9.88 -37.06 24.35
C LYS A 79 10.71 -36.04 25.12
N MET A 80 10.09 -34.96 25.58
CA MET A 80 10.57 -34.23 26.76
C MET A 80 9.51 -34.36 27.86
N THR A 81 9.73 -35.37 28.71
CA THR A 81 9.12 -35.45 30.04
C THR A 81 10.09 -34.78 30.99
N ALA A 82 9.77 -33.58 31.46
CA ALA A 82 10.51 -32.91 32.53
C ALA A 82 9.52 -32.51 33.63
N ALA A 83 9.94 -32.82 34.85
CA ALA A 83 9.14 -32.92 36.06
C ALA A 83 8.61 -31.58 36.56
N ILE A 84 7.40 -31.63 37.12
CA ILE A 84 6.73 -30.58 37.89
C ILE A 84 7.23 -30.67 39.34
N PRO A 85 7.83 -29.60 39.92
CA PRO A 85 7.99 -29.48 41.35
C PRO A 85 6.73 -28.84 41.96
N SER A 86 6.04 -29.62 42.80
CA SER A 86 4.99 -29.16 43.71
C SER A 86 5.58 -28.37 44.89
N ALA A 87 5.08 -27.15 45.12
CA ALA A 87 5.03 -26.38 46.39
C ALA A 87 4.80 -24.91 46.02
N GLN A 88 4.01 -24.07 46.69
CA GLN A 88 3.27 -24.08 47.94
C GLN A 88 2.29 -22.88 47.84
N SER A 89 1.07 -23.03 48.34
CA SER A 89 0.16 -21.91 48.58
C SER A 89 0.65 -21.02 49.73
N PRO A 90 0.46 -19.70 49.62
CA PRO A 90 0.03 -18.96 50.81
C PRO A 90 -1.14 -18.00 50.54
N GLN A 91 -2.15 -18.18 51.37
CA GLN A 91 -2.89 -17.15 52.12
C GLN A 91 -3.77 -16.15 51.35
N THR A 92 -5.07 -16.42 51.52
CA THR A 92 -6.20 -15.50 51.60
C THR A 92 -5.87 -14.22 52.39
N GLY A 93 -5.75 -13.11 51.67
CA GLY A 93 -5.81 -11.75 52.20
C GLY A 93 -7.06 -11.05 51.67
N THR A 94 -8.00 -10.78 52.56
CA THR A 94 -9.23 -10.02 52.32
C THR A 94 -8.89 -8.60 51.87
N GLN A 95 -9.31 -8.18 50.68
CA GLN A 95 -9.35 -6.77 50.29
C GLN A 95 -10.76 -6.35 49.86
N ASN A 96 -11.11 -5.20 50.42
CA ASN A 96 -12.40 -4.52 50.52
C ASN A 96 -12.87 -3.99 49.15
N PRO A 97 -14.17 -4.06 48.80
CA PRO A 97 -14.68 -3.48 47.57
C PRO A 97 -14.78 -1.96 47.73
N GLN A 98 -13.75 -1.23 47.29
CA GLN A 98 -13.80 0.23 47.20
C GLN A 98 -13.84 0.64 45.73
N GLN A 99 -15.08 0.70 45.24
CA GLN A 99 -15.60 1.69 44.30
C GLN A 99 -14.58 2.76 43.88
N THR A 100 -14.11 2.67 42.64
CA THR A 100 -13.68 3.85 41.89
C THR A 100 -14.14 3.64 40.46
N GLY A 101 -15.35 4.14 40.18
CA GLY A 101 -15.79 4.38 38.81
C GLY A 101 -14.84 5.39 38.19
N ARG A 102 -13.85 4.88 37.46
CA ARG A 102 -13.02 5.69 36.56
C ARG A 102 -13.83 5.82 35.28
N ASN A 103 -14.29 7.03 35.02
CA ASN A 103 -14.99 7.42 33.81
C ASN A 103 -14.17 6.99 32.59
N SER A 104 -14.64 5.98 31.87
CA SER A 104 -14.09 5.52 30.59
C SER A 104 -14.40 6.47 29.42
N SER A 105 -14.76 7.72 29.70
CA SER A 105 -15.20 8.72 28.72
C SER A 105 -14.20 9.87 28.56
N GLU A 106 -13.03 9.78 29.21
CA GLU A 106 -11.99 10.83 29.23
C GLU A 106 -10.68 10.32 28.62
N LEU A 107 -10.78 9.56 27.52
CA LEU A 107 -9.68 9.21 26.61
C LEU A 107 -10.00 9.49 25.14
N GLU A 108 -11.21 9.99 24.82
CA GLU A 108 -11.62 10.45 23.49
C GLU A 108 -11.44 11.97 23.30
N GLN A 109 -10.45 12.59 23.97
CA GLN A 109 -10.28 14.04 23.91
C GLN A 109 -8.99 14.41 23.16
N HIS A 110 -9.19 14.79 21.89
CA HIS A 110 -8.24 15.46 20.99
C HIS A 110 -7.05 14.64 20.49
N ARG A 111 -7.22 13.91 19.38
CA ARG A 111 -6.15 13.75 18.39
C ARG A 111 -6.45 14.68 17.19
N PRO A 112 -5.81 15.84 17.08
CA PRO A 112 -6.24 16.89 16.16
C PRO A 112 -6.09 16.58 14.66
N ASP A 113 -5.37 15.52 14.26
CA ASP A 113 -4.97 15.32 12.86
C ASP A 113 -5.28 13.90 12.35
N GLN A 114 -6.50 13.40 12.63
CA GLN A 114 -6.91 12.04 12.21
C GLN A 114 -8.19 12.07 11.40
N THR A 115 -8.17 11.39 10.26
CA THR A 115 -9.37 11.10 9.45
C THR A 115 -9.72 9.63 9.63
N GLU A 116 -11.01 9.32 9.60
CA GLU A 116 -11.51 7.94 9.72
C GLU A 116 -12.03 7.44 8.38
N TYR A 117 -11.74 6.18 8.06
CA TYR A 117 -12.31 5.48 6.93
C TYR A 117 -13.27 4.40 7.44
N HIS A 118 -14.46 4.34 6.84
CA HIS A 118 -15.51 3.38 7.16
C HIS A 118 -15.84 2.57 5.91
N GLN A 119 -15.74 1.24 5.99
CA GLN A 119 -16.22 0.34 4.93
C GLN A 119 -17.48 -0.39 5.39
N GLU A 120 -18.63 0.03 4.88
CA GLU A 120 -19.94 -0.49 5.26
C GLU A 120 -20.14 -1.97 4.87
N GLN A 121 -19.62 -2.39 3.70
CA GLN A 121 -19.86 -3.75 3.18
C GLN A 121 -19.13 -4.81 4.01
N ASN A 122 -17.90 -4.53 4.39
CA ASN A 122 -17.06 -5.43 5.17
C ASN A 122 -17.07 -5.10 6.66
N LYS A 123 -17.75 -4.01 7.09
CA LYS A 123 -17.95 -3.62 8.51
C LYS A 123 -16.70 -3.33 9.33
N PHE A 124 -15.64 -2.82 8.70
CA PHE A 124 -14.47 -2.35 9.43
C PHE A 124 -14.26 -0.85 9.26
N SER A 125 -13.57 -0.26 10.22
CA SER A 125 -13.08 1.11 10.15
C SER A 125 -11.65 1.21 10.67
N PHE A 126 -10.97 2.29 10.31
CA PHE A 126 -9.66 2.63 10.83
C PHE A 126 -9.41 4.13 10.68
N ALA A 127 -8.56 4.68 11.53
CA ALA A 127 -8.07 6.05 11.38
C ALA A 127 -6.76 6.08 10.58
N TYR A 128 -6.53 7.19 9.88
CA TYR A 128 -5.31 7.47 9.15
C TYR A 128 -4.94 8.97 9.26
N PRO A 129 -3.67 9.34 9.01
CA PRO A 129 -3.24 10.74 9.06
C PRO A 129 -4.01 11.62 8.04
N ASP A 130 -4.28 12.88 8.39
CA ASP A 130 -5.03 13.82 7.55
C ASP A 130 -4.35 14.21 6.22
N ASP A 131 -3.02 14.10 6.18
CA ASP A 131 -2.19 14.26 4.99
C ASP A 131 -2.20 13.05 4.05
N PHE A 132 -3.00 12.02 4.34
CA PHE A 132 -3.23 10.87 3.47
C PHE A 132 -4.61 10.91 2.80
N VAL A 133 -4.75 10.13 1.73
CA VAL A 133 -5.98 9.87 1.00
C VAL A 133 -6.14 8.36 0.86
N VAL A 134 -7.37 7.87 1.07
CA VAL A 134 -7.73 6.48 0.79
C VAL A 134 -8.32 6.38 -0.62
N ASP A 135 -7.64 5.66 -1.49
CA ASP A 135 -8.13 5.29 -2.83
C ASP A 135 -8.70 3.86 -2.78
N ALA A 136 -10.02 3.76 -2.85
CA ALA A 136 -10.71 2.47 -2.81
C ALA A 136 -10.84 1.90 -4.23
N ARG A 137 -10.11 0.81 -4.51
CA ARG A 137 -10.14 0.12 -5.79
C ARG A 137 -10.92 -1.18 -5.66
N GLN A 138 -11.95 -1.33 -6.47
CA GLN A 138 -12.60 -2.61 -6.66
C GLN A 138 -11.84 -3.41 -7.73
N PRO A 139 -11.55 -4.70 -7.49
CA PRO A 139 -10.91 -5.55 -8.47
C PRO A 139 -11.74 -5.59 -9.76
N VAL A 140 -11.06 -5.39 -10.90
CA VAL A 140 -11.65 -5.54 -12.22
C VAL A 140 -11.70 -7.05 -12.52
N LEU A 141 -12.75 -7.72 -12.01
CA LEU A 141 -13.23 -9.03 -12.48
C LEU A 141 -12.14 -10.14 -12.62
N ALA A 142 -11.74 -10.75 -11.51
CA ALA A 142 -11.13 -12.10 -11.54
C ALA A 142 -11.39 -12.82 -10.21
N SER A 143 -12.10 -13.95 -10.24
CA SER A 143 -12.48 -14.72 -9.04
C SER A 143 -11.43 -15.79 -8.67
N SER A 144 -10.16 -15.39 -8.53
CA SER A 144 -9.12 -16.29 -8.02
C SER A 144 -8.92 -16.08 -6.52
N ALA A 145 -8.39 -17.08 -5.81
CA ALA A 145 -8.10 -16.94 -4.38
C ALA A 145 -7.02 -15.88 -4.08
N ASP A 146 -6.19 -15.56 -5.08
CA ASP A 146 -5.13 -14.54 -4.99
C ASP A 146 -5.57 -13.16 -5.49
N THR A 147 -6.81 -13.03 -5.97
CA THR A 147 -7.39 -11.73 -6.31
C THR A 147 -8.09 -11.18 -5.07
N PRO A 148 -7.70 -9.99 -4.56
CA PRO A 148 -8.42 -9.39 -3.45
C PRO A 148 -9.85 -9.03 -3.90
N GLU A 149 -10.85 -9.28 -3.07
CA GLU A 149 -12.22 -8.77 -3.25
C GLU A 149 -12.28 -7.24 -3.13
N MET A 150 -11.34 -6.66 -2.38
CA MET A 150 -11.19 -5.23 -2.22
C MET A 150 -9.73 -4.87 -1.98
N THR A 151 -9.30 -3.75 -2.55
CA THR A 151 -8.03 -3.11 -2.22
C THR A 151 -8.26 -1.64 -1.87
N LEU A 152 -7.70 -1.20 -0.74
CA LEU A 152 -7.60 0.18 -0.35
C LEU A 152 -6.13 0.57 -0.40
N GLU A 153 -5.82 1.66 -1.07
CA GLU A 153 -4.48 2.21 -1.12
C GLU A 153 -4.47 3.54 -0.36
N LEU A 154 -3.58 3.65 0.62
CA LEU A 154 -3.37 4.85 1.42
C LEU A 154 -2.16 5.59 0.86
N TRP A 155 -2.43 6.74 0.27
CA TRP A 155 -1.44 7.58 -0.38
C TRP A 155 -1.22 8.86 0.41
N GLN A 156 0.02 9.31 0.58
CA GLN A 156 0.28 10.70 0.93
C GLN A 156 -0.36 11.60 -0.13
N ARG A 157 -1.08 12.65 0.30
CA ARG A 157 -1.86 13.50 -0.60
C ARG A 157 -1.04 14.07 -1.75
N SER A 158 0.17 14.55 -1.46
CA SER A 158 1.08 15.07 -2.48
C SER A 158 1.48 14.03 -3.54
N LYS A 159 1.61 12.76 -3.15
CA LYS A 159 1.87 11.65 -4.08
C LYS A 159 0.63 11.28 -4.86
N TYR A 160 -0.52 11.24 -4.20
CA TYR A 160 -1.81 11.01 -4.85
C TYR A 160 -2.09 12.05 -5.94
N ASP A 161 -1.91 13.33 -5.63
CA ASP A 161 -2.11 14.43 -6.59
C ASP A 161 -1.17 14.30 -7.81
N ALA A 162 0.09 13.89 -7.60
CA ALA A 162 1.03 13.64 -8.68
C ALA A 162 0.61 12.44 -9.55
N ILE A 163 0.08 11.37 -8.94
CA ILE A 163 -0.48 10.21 -9.66
C ILE A 163 -1.67 10.66 -10.52
N GLN A 164 -2.60 11.42 -9.96
CA GLN A 164 -3.76 11.95 -10.70
C GLN A 164 -3.37 12.91 -11.82
N ALA A 165 -2.28 13.66 -11.64
CA ALA A 165 -1.72 14.53 -12.67
C ALA A 165 -0.97 13.78 -13.79
N GLY A 166 -0.89 12.44 -13.73
CA GLY A 166 -0.27 11.62 -14.77
C GLY A 166 1.25 11.54 -14.69
N ALA A 167 1.87 11.92 -13.56
CA ALA A 167 3.34 11.83 -13.39
C ALA A 167 3.90 10.40 -13.57
N TYR A 168 3.02 9.39 -13.54
CA TYR A 168 3.34 7.97 -13.66
C TYR A 168 2.68 7.29 -14.88
N ALA A 169 2.10 8.06 -15.81
CA ALA A 169 1.31 7.53 -16.93
C ALA A 169 2.12 6.69 -17.93
N ASP A 170 3.43 6.94 -18.08
CA ASP A 170 4.32 6.26 -19.04
C ASP A 170 4.92 4.94 -18.48
N GLY A 171 4.23 4.30 -17.52
CA GLY A 171 4.70 3.07 -16.88
C GLY A 171 5.80 3.31 -15.85
N ALA A 172 5.93 4.54 -15.34
CA ALA A 172 6.82 4.81 -14.22
C ALA A 172 6.29 4.12 -12.95
N GLU A 173 7.23 3.63 -12.14
CA GLU A 173 6.89 2.92 -10.91
C GLU A 173 6.20 3.85 -9.91
N LEU A 174 5.05 3.40 -9.38
CA LEU A 174 4.28 4.15 -8.39
C LEU A 174 5.06 4.21 -7.06
N PRO A 175 4.98 5.30 -6.28
CA PRO A 175 5.72 5.40 -5.03
C PRO A 175 5.28 4.34 -4.01
N PRO A 176 6.10 4.03 -2.98
CA PRO A 176 5.68 3.16 -1.90
C PRO A 176 4.47 3.74 -1.15
N ASN A 177 3.57 2.88 -0.71
CA ASN A 177 2.34 3.24 0.00
C ASN A 177 1.99 2.23 1.10
N VAL A 178 0.86 2.47 1.76
CA VAL A 178 0.20 1.48 2.63
C VAL A 178 -0.99 0.90 1.85
N GLN A 179 -1.15 -0.41 1.89
CA GLN A 179 -2.24 -1.12 1.22
C GLN A 179 -3.02 -1.95 2.25
N ILE A 180 -4.35 -1.95 2.13
CA ILE A 180 -5.23 -2.87 2.83
C ILE A 180 -5.95 -3.69 1.77
N ALA A 181 -5.86 -5.01 1.83
CA ALA A 181 -6.47 -5.89 0.85
C ALA A 181 -7.24 -7.02 1.55
N VAL A 182 -8.42 -7.34 1.02
CA VAL A 182 -9.33 -8.35 1.54
C VAL A 182 -9.41 -9.52 0.58
N TYR A 183 -9.16 -10.72 1.05
CA TYR A 183 -9.12 -11.94 0.26
C TYR A 183 -10.12 -12.96 0.77
N ARG A 184 -10.60 -13.81 -0.14
CA ARG A 184 -11.41 -14.96 0.24
C ARG A 184 -10.53 -16.05 0.84
N ASN A 185 -11.06 -16.70 1.87
CA ASN A 185 -10.52 -17.92 2.47
C ASN A 185 -11.65 -18.95 2.64
N PRO A 186 -12.27 -19.44 1.55
CA PRO A 186 -13.44 -20.31 1.62
C PRO A 186 -13.14 -21.67 2.27
N GLN A 187 -11.86 -22.07 2.28
CA GLN A 187 -11.38 -23.29 2.93
C GLN A 187 -11.07 -23.09 4.42
N ARG A 188 -11.16 -21.85 4.93
CA ARG A 188 -10.81 -21.48 6.32
C ARG A 188 -9.43 -21.97 6.71
N LEU A 189 -8.46 -21.78 5.82
CA LEU A 189 -7.08 -22.12 6.07
C LEU A 189 -6.57 -21.31 7.27
N ALA A 190 -5.74 -21.93 8.09
CA ALA A 190 -4.99 -21.21 9.11
C ALA A 190 -4.09 -20.16 8.45
N LEU A 191 -3.80 -19.06 9.15
CA LEU A 191 -3.11 -17.91 8.57
C LEU A 191 -1.75 -18.27 7.95
N MET A 192 -0.94 -19.10 8.61
CA MET A 192 0.35 -19.55 8.05
C MET A 192 0.18 -20.39 6.77
N ASP A 193 -0.83 -21.27 6.73
CA ASP A 193 -1.11 -22.09 5.55
C ASP A 193 -1.62 -21.22 4.39
N TRP A 194 -2.44 -20.22 4.70
CA TRP A 194 -2.94 -19.25 3.73
C TRP A 194 -1.77 -18.42 3.16
N ILE A 195 -0.90 -17.89 4.01
CA ILE A 195 0.30 -17.13 3.59
C ILE A 195 1.20 -18.00 2.71
N GLY A 196 1.47 -19.25 3.10
CA GLY A 196 2.36 -20.15 2.35
C GLY A 196 1.81 -20.59 0.99
N ARG A 197 0.50 -20.49 0.76
CA ARG A 197 -0.13 -20.79 -0.53
C ARG A 197 -0.31 -19.56 -1.42
N SER A 198 -0.26 -18.37 -0.86
CA SER A 198 -0.48 -17.15 -1.63
C SER A 198 0.75 -16.80 -2.47
N ASN A 199 0.54 -16.51 -3.75
CA ASN A 199 1.60 -16.14 -4.68
C ASN A 199 2.11 -14.70 -4.52
N ARG A 200 1.44 -13.89 -3.69
CA ARG A 200 1.75 -12.46 -3.52
C ARG A 200 2.97 -12.17 -2.66
N PHE A 201 3.34 -13.11 -1.78
CA PHE A 201 4.42 -12.91 -0.83
C PHE A 201 5.68 -13.60 -1.33
N VAL A 202 6.49 -12.85 -2.06
CA VAL A 202 7.79 -13.33 -2.51
C VAL A 202 8.80 -13.21 -1.36
N GLN A 203 9.61 -14.26 -1.15
CA GLN A 203 10.67 -14.29 -0.13
C GLN A 203 10.19 -13.87 1.28
N SER A 204 9.09 -14.48 1.75
CA SER A 204 8.54 -14.17 3.07
C SER A 204 9.38 -14.73 4.23
N GLY A 205 9.44 -13.99 5.33
CA GLY A 205 10.21 -14.37 6.52
C GLY A 205 9.94 -13.46 7.72
N SER A 206 10.67 -13.67 8.82
CA SER A 206 10.50 -12.89 10.07
C SER A 206 9.07 -12.94 10.65
N PHE A 207 8.44 -14.10 10.60
CA PHE A 207 7.08 -14.31 11.11
C PHE A 207 6.99 -14.10 12.62
N GLN A 208 5.98 -13.33 13.05
CA GLN A 208 5.69 -13.04 14.45
C GLN A 208 4.17 -12.97 14.68
N SER A 209 3.67 -13.61 15.73
CA SER A 209 2.27 -13.46 16.13
C SER A 209 2.05 -12.13 16.87
N GLN A 210 0.94 -11.48 16.61
CA GLN A 210 0.48 -10.29 17.33
C GLN A 210 -1.06 -10.22 17.38
N MET A 211 -1.61 -9.20 18.04
CA MET A 211 -3.05 -8.96 18.09
C MET A 211 -3.39 -7.69 17.33
N VAL A 212 -4.40 -7.75 16.46
CA VAL A 212 -4.99 -6.57 15.80
C VAL A 212 -6.49 -6.61 16.06
N ALA A 213 -7.07 -5.53 16.59
CA ALA A 213 -8.51 -5.47 16.84
C ALA A 213 -9.09 -6.64 17.69
N GLY A 214 -8.27 -7.23 18.56
CA GLY A 214 -8.66 -8.40 19.36
C GLY A 214 -8.64 -9.74 18.60
N GLN A 215 -8.17 -9.75 17.35
CA GLN A 215 -7.96 -10.95 16.53
C GLN A 215 -6.48 -11.32 16.47
N GLU A 216 -6.19 -12.62 16.42
CA GLU A 216 -4.83 -13.12 16.20
C GLU A 216 -4.38 -12.78 14.78
N ALA A 217 -3.19 -12.20 14.68
CA ALA A 217 -2.59 -11.75 13.44
C ALA A 217 -1.15 -12.27 13.32
N ILE A 218 -0.66 -12.36 12.08
CA ILE A 218 0.72 -12.71 11.76
C ILE A 218 1.38 -11.52 11.07
N ALA A 219 2.39 -10.95 11.73
CA ALA A 219 3.31 -9.98 11.14
C ALA A 219 4.47 -10.71 10.46
N PHE A 220 4.89 -10.26 9.28
CA PHE A 220 6.06 -10.80 8.58
C PHE A 220 6.58 -9.83 7.53
N ARG A 221 7.77 -10.10 7.01
CA ARG A 221 8.38 -9.33 5.91
C ARG A 221 8.36 -10.14 4.62
N SER A 222 8.23 -9.47 3.49
CA SER A 222 8.39 -10.07 2.16
C SER A 222 9.10 -9.08 1.23
N SER A 223 9.81 -9.57 0.24
CA SER A 223 10.61 -8.76 -0.67
C SER A 223 10.06 -8.85 -2.10
N GLY A 224 10.18 -7.76 -2.85
CA GLY A 224 9.72 -7.65 -4.24
C GLY A 224 10.33 -6.42 -4.89
N LEU A 225 9.52 -5.64 -5.60
CA LEU A 225 9.93 -4.32 -6.08
C LEU A 225 10.16 -3.34 -4.90
N TYR A 226 9.40 -3.55 -3.83
CA TYR A 226 9.60 -2.93 -2.52
C TYR A 226 9.90 -3.99 -1.47
N GLU A 227 10.49 -3.56 -0.36
CA GLU A 227 10.42 -4.33 0.86
C GLU A 227 9.06 -4.11 1.51
N HIS A 228 8.42 -5.17 1.97
CA HIS A 228 7.10 -5.10 2.58
C HIS A 228 7.13 -5.55 4.03
N GLU A 229 6.50 -4.75 4.90
CA GLU A 229 6.04 -5.19 6.21
C GLU A 229 4.55 -5.52 6.10
N ASN A 230 4.17 -6.75 6.45
CA ASN A 230 2.81 -7.26 6.29
C ASN A 230 2.24 -7.64 7.65
N VAL A 231 0.95 -7.41 7.83
CA VAL A 231 0.15 -7.94 8.92
C VAL A 231 -1.09 -8.59 8.34
N VAL A 232 -1.29 -9.86 8.66
CA VAL A 232 -2.39 -10.68 8.13
C VAL A 232 -3.22 -11.19 9.28
N PHE A 233 -4.54 -11.08 9.16
CA PHE A 233 -5.50 -11.63 10.12
C PHE A 233 -6.78 -12.04 9.41
N SER A 234 -7.49 -13.01 9.99
CA SER A 234 -8.77 -13.48 9.47
C SER A 234 -9.92 -12.78 10.17
N ASN A 235 -11.05 -12.75 9.50
CA ASN A 235 -12.30 -12.40 10.16
C ASN A 235 -12.76 -13.44 11.18
N THR A 236 -13.82 -13.08 11.91
CA THR A 236 -14.36 -13.88 13.00
C THR A 236 -14.76 -15.31 12.59
N ASP A 237 -15.20 -15.54 11.35
CA ASP A 237 -15.60 -16.86 10.85
C ASP A 237 -14.53 -17.58 10.01
N GLY A 238 -13.37 -16.94 9.82
CA GLY A 238 -12.23 -17.42 9.05
C GLY A 238 -12.44 -17.51 7.54
N THR A 239 -13.56 -16.99 7.00
CA THR A 239 -13.90 -17.11 5.57
C THR A 239 -13.20 -16.09 4.69
N GLU A 240 -12.53 -15.12 5.29
CA GLU A 240 -11.85 -14.02 4.62
C GLU A 240 -10.58 -13.67 5.40
N VAL A 241 -9.58 -13.16 4.68
CA VAL A 241 -8.29 -12.75 5.21
C VAL A 241 -8.03 -11.30 4.83
N MET A 242 -7.77 -10.47 5.82
CA MET A 242 -7.28 -9.11 5.61
C MET A 242 -5.76 -9.09 5.66
N VAL A 243 -5.18 -8.30 4.76
CA VAL A 243 -3.75 -8.03 4.73
C VAL A 243 -3.52 -6.54 4.70
N ILE A 244 -2.75 -6.04 5.67
CA ILE A 244 -2.28 -4.67 5.73
C ILE A 244 -0.78 -4.71 5.43
N SER A 245 -0.37 -4.02 4.38
CA SER A 245 1.01 -4.02 3.87
C SER A 245 1.56 -2.59 3.83
N LEU A 246 2.80 -2.42 4.30
CA LEU A 246 3.59 -1.20 4.14
C LEU A 246 4.72 -1.48 3.16
N ALA A 247 4.76 -0.76 2.04
CA ALA A 247 5.88 -0.78 1.10
C ALA A 247 6.99 0.19 1.56
N LYS A 248 8.24 -0.24 1.45
CA LYS A 248 9.44 0.48 1.90
C LYS A 248 10.55 0.43 0.86
N VAL A 249 11.32 1.51 0.79
CA VAL A 249 12.53 1.61 -0.05
C VAL A 249 13.82 1.63 0.75
N GLY A 250 13.73 1.58 2.09
CA GLY A 250 14.90 1.58 2.99
C GLY A 250 15.49 2.97 3.21
N ILE A 251 14.71 4.02 2.96
CA ILE A 251 15.11 5.42 3.16
C ILE A 251 14.13 6.06 4.14
N ASP A 252 14.59 6.34 5.36
CA ASP A 252 13.73 6.80 6.45
C ASP A 252 12.88 8.03 6.10
N SER A 253 13.43 9.01 5.38
CA SER A 253 12.68 10.21 4.99
C SER A 253 11.54 9.93 3.99
N ILE A 254 11.58 8.80 3.28
CA ILE A 254 10.54 8.34 2.36
C ILE A 254 9.58 7.40 3.09
N ASP A 255 10.11 6.51 3.91
CA ASP A 255 9.34 5.45 4.56
C ASP A 255 8.58 5.94 5.80
N ALA A 256 9.12 6.92 6.56
CA ALA A 256 8.58 7.34 7.85
C ALA A 256 7.11 7.83 7.80
N PRO A 257 6.66 8.62 6.81
CA PRO A 257 5.25 9.02 6.76
C PRO A 257 4.32 7.81 6.52
N ASN A 258 4.73 6.86 5.68
CA ASN A 258 3.96 5.64 5.42
C ASN A 258 3.98 4.70 6.64
N GLN A 259 5.12 4.61 7.35
CA GLN A 259 5.23 3.90 8.61
C GLN A 259 4.24 4.44 9.65
N ARG A 260 4.16 5.77 9.80
CA ARG A 260 3.18 6.42 10.69
C ARG A 260 1.75 6.06 10.30
N ALA A 261 1.42 6.10 9.01
CA ALA A 261 0.09 5.72 8.54
C ALA A 261 -0.23 4.24 8.82
N PHE A 262 0.72 3.34 8.55
CA PHE A 262 0.60 1.91 8.80
C PHE A 262 0.34 1.60 10.28
N GLU A 263 1.14 2.17 11.17
CA GLU A 263 1.00 2.01 12.62
C GLU A 263 -0.34 2.56 13.12
N GLN A 264 -0.78 3.70 12.59
CA GLN A 264 -2.06 4.29 12.95
C GLN A 264 -3.24 3.41 12.50
N VAL A 265 -3.19 2.86 11.29
CA VAL A 265 -4.19 1.91 10.80
C VAL A 265 -4.26 0.72 11.75
N LEU A 266 -3.12 0.07 12.05
CA LEU A 266 -3.09 -1.10 12.93
C LEU A 266 -3.62 -0.80 14.34
N ALA A 267 -3.28 0.36 14.90
CA ALA A 267 -3.65 0.75 16.26
C ALA A 267 -5.12 1.12 16.42
N THR A 268 -5.77 1.56 15.33
CA THR A 268 -7.16 2.06 15.34
C THR A 268 -8.11 1.18 14.56
N PHE A 269 -7.62 0.06 14.02
CA PHE A 269 -8.42 -0.89 13.29
C PHE A 269 -9.53 -1.43 14.20
N THR A 270 -10.78 -1.30 13.77
CA THR A 270 -11.91 -1.93 14.44
C THR A 270 -12.45 -3.07 13.59
N PRO A 271 -12.75 -4.21 14.23
CA PRO A 271 -13.01 -5.44 13.53
C PRO A 271 -14.36 -5.44 12.83
N TRP A 272 -14.41 -6.41 11.92
CA TRP A 272 -15.42 -6.75 10.95
C TRP A 272 -16.15 -8.02 11.38
#